data_AF-A0A7S2SFH6-F1
#
_entry.id   AF-A0A7S2SFH6-F1
#
_cell.length_a   1.000
_cell.length_b   1.000
_cell.length_c   1.000
_cell.angle_alpha   90.00
_cell.angle_beta   90.00
_cell.angle_gamma   90.00
#
_symmetry.space_group_name_H-M   'P 1'
#
loop_
_entity.id
_entity.type
_entity.pdbx_description
1 polymer ?
#
loop_
_entity_poly.entity_id
_entity_poly.type
_entity_poly.pdbx_seq_one_letter_code
_entity_poly.pdbx_strand_id
1 'polypeptide(L)'
;MCISRLSWDFSVLGMLGSFSRGKTLCLIPPKQAENLPHHLNSLCESMKVELLMGPPSMLAFLDSSSAGVFLREIIVGGDVLMPEMTRPWVSAGVSICNIWGPTEATVLLTACTIT
;
A
#
# COMPACT_ATOMS: atom_id res chain seq x y z
N MET A 1 -4.14 -0.89 5.10
CA MET A 1 -2.82 -1.07 5.77
C MET A 1 -1.82 -0.12 5.12
N CYS A 2 -1.02 0.58 5.93
CA CYS A 2 0.06 1.46 5.43
C CYS A 2 1.42 0.89 5.87
N ILE A 3 2.28 0.58 4.91
CA ILE A 3 3.66 0.14 5.14
C ILE A 3 4.54 1.39 5.23
N SER A 4 4.62 1.95 6.44
CA SER A 4 5.46 3.10 6.75
C SER A 4 5.91 3.04 8.20
N ARG A 5 7.10 3.56 8.49
CA ARG A 5 7.46 3.92 9.88
C ARG A 5 6.67 5.15 10.29
N LEU A 6 6.41 5.30 11.59
CA LEU A 6 5.70 6.48 12.14
C LEU A 6 6.50 7.78 11.99
N SER A 7 7.82 7.69 11.85
CA SER A 7 8.69 8.85 11.58
C SER A 7 8.66 9.32 10.12
N TRP A 8 8.01 8.56 9.23
CA TRP A 8 7.77 8.96 7.84
C TRP A 8 6.36 9.52 7.69
N ASP A 9 6.26 10.61 6.94
CA ASP A 9 5.04 11.37 6.70
C ASP A 9 3.93 10.56 6.00
N PHE A 10 4.30 9.55 5.20
CA PHE A 10 3.38 8.55 4.62
C PHE A 10 2.47 7.88 5.65
N SER A 11 2.93 7.73 6.90
CA SER A 11 2.12 7.19 7.99
C SER A 11 0.91 8.08 8.32
N VAL A 12 1.06 9.41 8.22
CA VAL A 12 -0.02 10.38 8.46
C VAL A 12 -1.14 10.20 7.44
N LEU A 13 -0.79 10.06 6.15
CA LEU A 13 -1.78 9.80 5.10
C LEU A 13 -2.51 8.47 5.34
N GLY A 14 -1.79 7.42 5.75
CA GLY A 14 -2.38 6.12 6.04
C GLY A 14 -3.36 6.16 7.22
N MET A 15 -3.00 6.85 8.30
CA MET A 15 -3.84 7.01 9.49
C MET A 15 -5.06 7.88 9.19
N LEU A 16 -4.85 9.11 8.73
CA LEU A 16 -5.94 10.07 8.49
C LEU A 16 -6.84 9.63 7.34
N GLY A 17 -6.28 9.05 6.27
CA GLY A 17 -7.04 8.49 5.16
C GLY A 17 -7.96 7.35 5.60
N SER A 18 -7.52 6.51 6.54
CA SER A 18 -8.36 5.45 7.11
C SER A 18 -9.49 6.04 7.97
N PHE A 19 -9.15 6.88 8.95
CA PHE A 19 -10.11 7.38 9.93
C PHE A 19 -11.15 8.34 9.32
N SER A 20 -10.75 9.20 8.39
CA SER A 20 -11.66 10.12 7.70
C SER A 20 -12.74 9.42 6.87
N ARG A 21 -12.55 8.14 6.55
CA ARG A 21 -13.49 7.32 5.76
C ARG A 21 -14.20 6.24 6.58
N GLY A 22 -14.07 6.27 7.91
CA GLY A 22 -14.64 5.26 8.79
C GLY A 22 -14.06 3.85 8.57
N LYS A 23 -12.84 3.76 8.03
CA LYS A 23 -12.13 2.50 7.75
C LYS A 23 -11.27 2.08 8.94
N THR A 24 -10.95 0.79 8.98
CA THR A 24 -10.04 0.22 9.98
C THR A 24 -8.58 0.38 9.55
N LEU A 25 -7.75 0.92 10.44
CA LEU A 25 -6.31 0.93 10.26
C LEU A 25 -5.70 -0.40 10.76
N CYS A 26 -5.26 -1.26 9.83
CA CYS A 26 -4.56 -2.51 10.17
C CYS A 26 -3.09 -2.20 10.51
N LEU A 27 -2.68 -2.48 11.74
CA LEU A 27 -1.30 -2.31 12.20
C LEU A 27 -0.50 -3.60 11.97
N ILE A 28 0.72 -3.45 11.47
CA ILE A 28 1.66 -4.57 11.32
C ILE A 28 2.25 -4.88 12.71
N PRO A 29 2.12 -6.11 13.23
CA PRO A 29 2.68 -6.42 14.53
C PRO A 29 4.22 -6.36 14.50
N PRO A 30 4.89 -5.92 15.58
CA PRO A 30 6.34 -5.66 15.57
C PRO A 30 7.19 -6.85 15.11
N LYS A 31 6.85 -8.06 15.55
CA LYS A 31 7.60 -9.28 15.22
C LYS A 31 7.58 -9.57 13.70
N GLN A 32 6.44 -9.35 13.05
CA GLN A 32 6.32 -9.56 11.61
C GLN A 32 6.95 -8.40 10.81
N ALA A 33 7.05 -7.20 11.40
CA ALA A 33 7.69 -6.06 10.74
C ALA A 33 9.19 -6.29 10.48
N GLU A 34 9.89 -7.07 11.34
CA GLU A 34 11.30 -7.43 11.16
C GLU A 34 11.56 -8.21 9.87
N ASN A 35 10.57 -8.99 9.41
CA ASN A 35 10.64 -9.78 8.20
C ASN A 35 9.38 -9.65 7.34
N LEU A 36 8.94 -8.40 7.14
CA LEU A 36 7.70 -8.10 6.46
C LEU A 36 7.57 -8.75 5.07
N PRO A 37 8.62 -8.83 4.22
CA PRO A 37 8.53 -9.51 2.93
C PRO A 37 7.94 -10.93 2.99
N HIS A 38 8.29 -11.71 4.01
CA HIS A 38 7.80 -13.08 4.18
C HIS A 38 6.41 -13.16 4.83
N HIS A 39 5.92 -12.07 5.41
CA HIS A 39 4.66 -12.04 6.17
C HIS A 39 3.57 -11.19 5.51
N LEU A 40 3.91 -10.35 4.53
CA LEU A 40 2.99 -9.35 4.01
C LEU A 40 1.72 -9.96 3.44
N ASN A 41 1.84 -11.00 2.60
CA ASN A 41 0.67 -11.64 1.98
C ASN A 41 -0.29 -12.25 3.03
N SER A 42 0.24 -13.01 3.99
CA SER A 42 -0.59 -13.65 5.03
C SER A 42 -1.16 -12.65 6.04
N LEU A 43 -0.45 -11.55 6.30
CA LEU A 43 -0.98 -10.44 7.08
C LEU A 43 -2.15 -9.75 6.35
N CYS A 44 -2.00 -9.47 5.05
CA CYS A 44 -3.08 -8.86 4.29
C CYS A 44 -4.31 -9.75 4.22
N GLU A 45 -4.13 -11.06 4.03
CA GLU A 45 -5.22 -12.04 4.03
C GLU A 45 -5.91 -12.14 5.40
N SER A 46 -5.14 -12.37 6.48
CA SER A 46 -5.70 -12.56 7.84
C SER A 46 -6.42 -11.32 8.36
N MET A 47 -5.94 -10.12 8.02
CA MET A 47 -6.57 -8.86 8.40
C MET A 47 -7.59 -8.35 7.37
N LYS A 48 -7.82 -9.08 6.27
CA LYS A 48 -8.74 -8.70 5.18
C LYS A 48 -8.49 -7.28 4.68
N VAL A 49 -7.23 -6.99 4.35
CA VAL A 49 -6.80 -5.66 3.89
C VAL A 49 -7.42 -5.37 2.53
N GLU A 50 -8.27 -4.35 2.43
CA GLU A 50 -8.84 -3.91 1.14
C GLU A 50 -8.01 -2.84 0.42
N LEU A 51 -7.33 -1.99 1.20
CA LEU A 51 -6.46 -0.93 0.69
C LEU A 51 -5.07 -1.10 1.30
N LEU A 52 -4.08 -1.16 0.44
CA LEU A 52 -2.68 -1.30 0.83
C LEU A 52 -1.85 -0.12 0.29
N MET A 53 -1.02 0.47 1.15
CA MET A 53 -0.23 1.64 0.80
C MET A 53 1.24 1.46 1.19
N GLY A 54 2.18 1.88 0.33
CA GLY A 54 3.62 1.81 0.61
C GLY A 54 4.49 2.07 -0.62
N PRO A 55 5.80 1.76 -0.58
CA PRO A 55 6.67 1.92 -1.73
C PRO A 55 6.41 0.86 -2.80
N PRO A 56 6.63 1.15 -4.10
CA PRO A 56 6.45 0.18 -5.19
C PRO A 56 7.08 -1.20 -4.92
N SER A 57 8.26 -1.25 -4.30
CA SER A 57 9.00 -2.49 -4.02
C SER A 57 8.21 -3.53 -3.20
N MET A 58 7.19 -3.12 -2.43
CA MET A 58 6.35 -4.02 -1.66
C MET A 58 5.54 -5.01 -2.53
N LEU A 59 5.28 -4.64 -3.79
CA LEU A 59 4.50 -5.46 -4.71
C LEU A 59 5.19 -6.79 -5.02
N ALA A 60 6.53 -6.83 -4.92
CA ALA A 60 7.31 -8.05 -5.10
C ALA A 60 7.12 -9.09 -3.98
N PHE A 61 6.54 -8.69 -2.84
CA PHE A 61 6.31 -9.56 -1.67
C PHE A 61 4.89 -10.13 -1.62
N LEU A 62 4.10 -9.89 -2.66
CA LEU A 62 2.70 -10.26 -2.75
C LEU A 62 2.47 -11.05 -4.04
N ASP A 63 1.54 -12.00 -3.98
CA ASP A 63 1.04 -12.70 -5.16
C ASP A 63 -0.28 -12.05 -5.57
N SER A 64 -0.31 -11.36 -6.71
CA SER A 64 -1.52 -10.68 -7.20
C SER A 64 -2.70 -11.62 -7.43
N SER A 65 -2.45 -12.91 -7.71
CA SER A 65 -3.51 -13.91 -7.96
C SER A 65 -4.27 -14.27 -6.69
N SER A 66 -3.56 -14.32 -5.56
CA SER A 66 -4.13 -14.57 -4.23
C SER A 66 -4.61 -13.27 -3.60
N ALA A 67 -3.77 -12.24 -3.61
CA ALA A 67 -4.04 -10.98 -2.94
C ALA A 67 -5.12 -10.16 -3.63
N GLY A 68 -5.29 -10.28 -4.94
CA GLY A 68 -6.37 -9.65 -5.70
C GLY A 68 -7.77 -10.09 -5.28
N VAL A 69 -7.91 -11.18 -4.52
CA VAL A 69 -9.20 -11.63 -3.97
C VAL A 69 -9.73 -10.68 -2.88
N PHE A 70 -8.83 -10.06 -2.10
CA PHE A 70 -9.19 -9.18 -0.98
C PHE A 70 -8.74 -7.73 -1.18
N LEU A 71 -7.66 -7.46 -1.92
CA LEU A 71 -7.22 -6.11 -2.25
C LEU A 71 -8.10 -5.51 -3.35
N ARG A 72 -8.55 -4.28 -3.11
CA ARG A 72 -9.31 -3.47 -4.07
C ARG A 72 -8.49 -2.30 -4.60
N GLU A 73 -7.63 -1.75 -3.76
CA GLU A 73 -6.83 -0.58 -4.07
C GLU A 73 -5.41 -0.68 -3.51
N ILE A 74 -4.44 -0.27 -4.33
CA ILE A 74 -3.05 -0.12 -3.94
C ILE A 74 -2.64 1.33 -4.19
N ILE A 75 -2.07 1.97 -3.18
CA ILE A 75 -1.48 3.30 -3.28
C ILE A 75 0.04 3.15 -3.17
N VAL A 76 0.77 3.55 -4.20
CA VAL A 76 2.23 3.49 -4.23
C VAL A 76 2.84 4.88 -4.28
N GLY A 77 3.96 5.09 -3.59
CA GLY A 77 4.70 6.35 -3.64
C GLY A 77 6.04 6.27 -2.94
N GLY A 78 6.82 7.35 -3.02
CA GLY A 78 8.14 7.46 -2.38
C GLY A 78 9.29 6.80 -3.15
N ASP A 79 9.03 6.13 -4.28
CA ASP A 79 10.05 5.62 -5.20
C ASP A 79 9.48 5.49 -6.62
N VAL A 80 10.32 5.11 -7.58
CA VAL A 80 9.94 4.92 -8.98
C VAL A 80 9.01 3.70 -9.13
N LEU A 81 7.86 3.92 -9.76
CA LEU A 81 6.93 2.87 -10.16
C LEU A 81 7.17 2.48 -11.63
N MET A 82 7.60 1.24 -11.87
CA MET A 82 7.76 0.71 -13.23
C MET A 82 6.46 0.05 -13.72
N PRO A 83 6.10 0.18 -15.01
CA PRO A 83 4.85 -0.38 -15.55
C PRO A 83 4.69 -1.89 -15.37
N GLU A 84 5.77 -2.67 -15.44
CA GLU A 84 5.75 -4.12 -15.25
C GLU A 84 5.31 -4.53 -13.84
N MET A 85 5.49 -3.66 -12.84
CA MET A 85 5.08 -3.92 -11.46
C MET A 85 3.56 -3.86 -11.29
N THR A 86 2.85 -3.11 -12.14
CA THR A 86 1.41 -2.85 -12.01
C THR A 86 0.54 -3.81 -12.82
N ARG A 87 1.03 -4.31 -13.95
CA ARG A 87 0.26 -5.16 -14.88
C ARG A 87 -0.45 -6.35 -14.22
N PRO A 88 0.19 -7.13 -13.32
CA PRO A 88 -0.48 -8.27 -12.68
C PRO A 88 -1.67 -7.85 -11.81
N TRP A 89 -1.56 -6.70 -11.14
CA TRP A 89 -2.58 -6.15 -10.24
C TRP A 89 -3.77 -5.57 -10.99
N VAL A 90 -3.50 -4.79 -12.04
CA VAL A 90 -4.54 -4.27 -12.92
C VAL A 90 -5.31 -5.42 -13.56
N SER A 91 -4.60 -6.47 -14.01
CA SER A 91 -5.22 -7.68 -14.58
C SER A 91 -6.07 -8.45 -13.55
N ALA A 92 -5.72 -8.37 -12.27
CA ALA A 92 -6.49 -8.92 -11.15
C ALA A 92 -7.67 -8.02 -10.72
N GLY A 93 -7.90 -6.89 -11.40
CA GLY A 93 -8.99 -5.95 -11.09
C GLY A 93 -8.69 -5.00 -9.92
N VAL A 94 -7.42 -4.89 -9.49
CA VAL A 94 -7.00 -4.01 -8.40
C VAL A 94 -6.67 -2.62 -8.95
N SER A 95 -7.30 -1.59 -8.39
CA SER A 95 -6.97 -0.20 -8.73
C SER A 95 -5.61 0.18 -8.17
N ILE A 96 -4.76 0.83 -8.97
CA ILE A 96 -3.46 1.33 -8.51
C ILE A 96 -3.41 2.84 -8.66
N CYS A 97 -3.06 3.53 -7.58
CA CYS A 97 -2.80 4.97 -7.58
C CYS A 97 -1.33 5.23 -7.27
N ASN A 98 -0.61 5.81 -8.23
CA ASN A 98 0.74 6.31 -8.02
C ASN A 98 0.69 7.73 -7.47
N ILE A 99 1.33 7.96 -6.33
CA ILE A 99 1.31 9.23 -5.62
C ILE A 99 2.74 9.77 -5.45
N TRP A 100 2.87 11.09 -5.59
CA TRP A 100 4.14 11.78 -5.43
C TRP A 100 3.96 13.09 -4.65
N GLY A 101 4.88 13.36 -3.75
CA GLY A 101 4.98 14.61 -3.00
C GLY A 101 6.18 14.55 -2.05
N PRO A 102 6.94 15.64 -1.90
CA PRO A 102 7.95 15.74 -0.86
C PRO A 102 7.28 16.00 0.51
N THR A 103 8.02 15.78 1.60
CA THR A 103 7.52 16.00 2.96
C THR A 103 7.09 17.45 3.20
N GLU A 104 7.80 18.40 2.61
CA GLU A 104 7.51 19.85 2.67
C GLU A 104 6.16 20.22 2.03
N ALA A 105 5.61 19.35 1.17
CA ALA A 105 4.33 19.56 0.48
C ALA A 105 3.15 18.83 1.14
N THR A 106 3.26 18.43 2.41
CA THR A 106 2.20 17.71 3.15
C THR A 106 1.90 16.34 2.53
N VAL A 107 2.93 15.49 2.45
CA VAL A 107 2.90 14.08 2.01
C VAL A 107 2.65 13.86 0.52
N LEU A 108 1.59 14.43 -0.05
CA LEU A 108 1.12 14.12 -1.41
C LEU A 108 0.76 15.40 -2.16
N LEU A 109 1.37 15.61 -3.33
CA LEU A 109 1.11 16.75 -4.22
C LEU A 109 0.43 16.34 -5.53
N THR A 110 0.85 15.24 -6.15
CA THR A 110 0.30 14.74 -7.43
C THR A 110 -0.08 13.26 -7.33
N ALA A 111 -1.19 12.87 -7.94
CA ALA A 111 -1.65 11.49 -8.00
C ALA A 111 -2.03 11.10 -9.43
N CYS A 112 -1.76 9.86 -9.82
CA CYS A 112 -2.11 9.29 -11.12
C CYS A 112 -2.64 7.86 -10.94
N THR A 113 -3.88 7.63 -11.37
CA THR A 113 -4.45 6.28 -11.43
C THR A 113 -3.89 5.53 -12.63
N ILE A 114 -3.37 4.34 -12.39
CA ILE A 114 -2.86 3.45 -13.42
C ILE A 114 -4.02 2.59 -13.93
N THR A 115 -4.25 2.63 -15.24
CA THR A 115 -5.30 1.89 -15.96
C THR A 115 -4.75 0.72 -16.74
#